data_AF-A0AAW5SLJ9-F1
#
_entry.id   AF-A0AAW5SLJ9-F1
#
_cell.length_a   1.000
_cell.length_b   1.000
_cell.length_c   1.000
_cell.angle_alpha   90.00
_cell.angle_beta   90.00
_cell.angle_gamma   90.00
#
_symmetry.space_group_name_H-M   'P 1'
#
loop_
_entity.id
_entity.type
_entity.pdbx_description
1 polymer ?
#
loop_
_entity_poly.entity_id
_entity_poly.type
_entity_poly.pdbx_seq_one_letter_code
_entity_poly.pdbx_strand_id
1 'polypeptide(L)'
;MSKTSKSLRDLIEIAVTRHNGASGRRLADIAQQAGHDISHATLNRLRQGAYASQPTDASIRAIAYLAEVPETVAFAAVGVRPPMSVQYQLPVEAQRMDTRQRRALDELLRAFVVPQAPAAMPGFGALLSARDQLEAAIAGDGAVDDSVVVAARAVIAAIDQATLSMFAAGDDDAEDPSGDRGWPPADGTASEVSVVG
;
A
#
# COMPACT_ATOMS: atom_id res chain seq x y z
N MET A 1 26.44 0.43 0.83
CA MET A 1 25.62 -0.45 1.70
C MET A 1 24.15 -0.16 1.43
N SER A 2 23.53 -0.95 0.56
CA SER A 2 22.15 -0.79 0.13
C SER A 2 21.22 -1.12 1.30
N LYS A 3 20.49 -0.13 1.81
CA LYS A 3 19.52 -0.33 2.89
C LYS A 3 18.29 -1.00 2.26
N THR A 4 18.26 -2.33 2.23
CA THR A 4 17.06 -3.09 1.86
C THR A 4 15.97 -2.76 2.89
N SER A 5 15.12 -1.79 2.56
CA SER A 5 13.99 -1.40 3.40
C SER A 5 13.00 -2.56 3.41
N LYS A 6 13.07 -3.39 4.46
CA LYS A 6 12.12 -4.48 4.69
C LYS A 6 10.71 -3.91 4.76
N SER A 7 9.76 -4.57 4.11
CA SER A 7 8.33 -4.22 4.21
C SER A 7 7.74 -4.69 5.56
N LEU A 8 6.58 -4.16 5.95
CA LEU A 8 5.86 -4.67 7.14
C LEU A 8 5.53 -6.16 7.02
N ARG A 9 5.28 -6.65 5.79
CA ARG A 9 5.06 -8.07 5.52
C ARG A 9 6.29 -8.89 5.90
N ASP A 10 7.48 -8.45 5.48
CA ASP A 10 8.74 -9.14 5.78
C ASP A 10 9.00 -9.17 7.29
N LEU A 11 8.68 -8.08 8.00
CA LEU A 11 8.80 -8.03 9.46
C LEU A 11 7.84 -9.00 10.15
N ILE A 12 6.64 -9.19 9.61
CA ILE A 12 5.70 -10.19 10.13
C ILE A 12 6.21 -11.61 9.88
N GLU A 13 6.80 -11.90 8.72
CA GLU A 13 7.39 -13.23 8.46
C GLU A 13 8.59 -13.50 9.37
N ILE A 14 9.40 -12.48 9.68
CA ILE A 14 10.46 -12.56 10.69
C ILE A 14 9.86 -12.89 12.06
N ALA A 15 8.78 -12.23 12.46
CA ALA A 15 8.08 -12.52 13.71
C ALA A 15 7.53 -13.95 13.74
N VAL A 16 6.90 -14.43 12.67
CA VAL A 16 6.39 -15.81 12.55
C VAL A 16 7.53 -16.81 12.76
N THR A 17 8.65 -16.63 12.07
CA THR A 17 9.83 -17.49 12.18
C THR A 17 10.38 -17.50 13.60
N ARG A 18 10.48 -16.32 14.23
CA ARG A 18 10.99 -16.14 15.59
C ARG A 18 10.12 -16.84 16.63
N HIS A 19 8.80 -16.80 16.45
CA HIS A 19 7.83 -17.40 17.37
C HIS A 19 7.44 -18.82 16.95
N ASN A 20 8.36 -19.60 16.35
CA ASN A 20 8.19 -21.00 15.97
C ASN A 20 6.99 -21.27 15.04
N GLY A 21 6.79 -20.41 14.03
CA GLY A 21 5.67 -20.53 13.10
C GLY A 21 4.32 -20.13 13.72
N ALA A 22 4.33 -19.28 14.75
CA ALA A 22 3.12 -18.84 15.44
C ALA A 22 2.07 -18.30 14.47
N SER A 23 0.81 -18.69 14.69
CA SER A 23 -0.33 -18.14 13.97
C SER A 23 -0.52 -16.66 14.30
N GLY A 24 -1.20 -15.92 13.42
CA GLY A 24 -1.50 -14.50 13.66
C GLY A 24 -2.27 -14.22 14.95
N ARG A 25 -3.07 -15.20 15.43
CA ARG A 25 -3.73 -15.13 16.75
C ARG A 25 -2.70 -15.19 17.87
N ARG A 26 -1.80 -16.18 17.81
CA ARG A 26 -0.77 -16.36 18.82
C ARG A 26 0.19 -15.17 18.88
N LEU A 27 0.54 -14.59 17.73
CA LEU A 27 1.36 -13.38 17.67
C LEU A 27 0.66 -12.17 18.30
N ALA A 28 -0.66 -12.01 18.08
CA ALA A 28 -1.42 -10.95 18.73
C ALA A 28 -1.43 -11.12 20.26
N ASP A 29 -1.64 -12.34 20.75
CA ASP A 29 -1.60 -12.63 22.19
C ASP A 29 -0.24 -12.26 22.81
N ILE A 30 0.86 -12.60 22.12
CA ILE A 30 2.23 -12.29 22.58
C ILE A 30 2.45 -10.77 22.64
N ALA A 31 1.99 -10.02 21.62
CA ALA A 31 2.10 -8.57 21.59
C ALA A 31 1.25 -7.92 22.70
N GLN A 32 0.01 -8.37 22.89
CA GLN A 32 -0.90 -7.86 23.91
C GLN A 32 -0.38 -8.13 25.32
N GLN A 33 0.19 -9.31 25.57
CA GLN A 33 0.82 -9.64 26.85
C GLN A 33 2.01 -8.73 27.18
N ALA A 34 2.65 -8.16 26.15
CA ALA A 34 3.73 -7.18 26.28
C ALA A 34 3.24 -5.72 26.30
N GLY A 35 1.92 -5.48 26.33
CA GLY A 35 1.33 -4.14 26.39
C GLY A 35 1.15 -3.46 25.02
N HIS A 36 1.32 -4.18 23.91
CA HIS A 36 1.07 -3.65 22.57
C HIS A 36 -0.35 -3.99 22.10
N ASP A 37 -1.12 -2.96 21.74
CA ASP A 37 -2.47 -3.13 21.22
C ASP A 37 -2.46 -3.45 19.71
N ILE A 38 -2.62 -4.72 19.37
CA ILE A 38 -2.78 -5.18 18.00
C ILE A 38 -3.74 -6.37 17.93
N SER A 39 -4.64 -6.36 16.94
CA SER A 39 -5.56 -7.47 16.70
C SER A 39 -4.97 -8.49 15.72
N HIS A 40 -5.34 -9.76 15.87
CA HIS A 40 -4.97 -10.82 14.92
C HIS A 40 -5.49 -10.54 13.50
N ALA A 41 -6.65 -9.89 13.37
CA ALA A 41 -7.22 -9.49 12.08
C ALA A 41 -6.38 -8.40 11.39
N THR A 42 -5.80 -7.49 12.17
CA THR A 42 -4.82 -6.51 11.68
C THR A 42 -3.53 -7.22 11.24
N LEU A 43 -2.95 -8.11 12.05
CA LEU A 43 -1.75 -8.85 11.66
C LEU A 43 -1.94 -9.68 10.38
N ASN A 44 -3.07 -10.39 10.27
CA ASN A 44 -3.35 -11.21 9.09
C ASN A 44 -3.53 -10.38 7.82
N ARG A 45 -4.26 -9.27 7.90
CA ARG A 45 -4.34 -8.34 6.78
C ARG A 45 -2.91 -7.87 6.42
N LEU A 46 -2.02 -7.61 7.40
CA LEU A 46 -0.70 -6.94 7.25
C LEU A 46 0.23 -7.85 6.48
N ARG A 47 0.15 -9.12 6.84
CA ARG A 47 0.80 -10.20 6.12
C ARG A 47 0.30 -10.38 4.68
N GLN A 48 -0.97 -10.10 4.39
CA GLN A 48 -1.54 -10.21 3.04
C GLN A 48 -1.28 -8.98 2.17
N GLY A 49 -0.84 -7.85 2.74
CA GLY A 49 -0.67 -6.59 2.03
C GLY A 49 -1.98 -5.89 1.66
N ALA A 50 -3.13 -6.35 2.16
CA ALA A 50 -4.47 -5.88 1.79
C ALA A 50 -4.93 -4.63 2.58
N TYR A 51 -4.09 -3.60 2.68
CA TYR A 51 -4.41 -2.37 3.42
C TYR A 51 -5.11 -1.37 2.53
N ALA A 52 -6.34 -1.03 2.88
CA ALA A 52 -7.00 0.16 2.34
C ALA A 52 -6.47 1.46 2.99
N SER A 53 -5.86 1.39 4.18
CA SER A 53 -5.41 2.56 4.97
C SER A 53 -4.05 2.36 5.66
N GLN A 54 -3.38 3.48 5.99
CA GLN A 54 -2.10 3.50 6.70
C GLN A 54 -2.21 2.79 8.07
N PRO A 55 -1.31 1.86 8.41
CA PRO A 55 -1.26 1.24 9.73
C PRO A 55 -1.05 2.27 10.84
N THR A 56 -1.63 2.03 12.02
CA THR A 56 -1.45 2.91 13.18
C THR A 56 -0.05 2.78 13.78
N ASP A 57 0.46 3.84 14.41
CA ASP A 57 1.74 3.84 15.12
C ASP A 57 1.83 2.69 16.15
N ALA A 58 0.73 2.43 16.88
CA ALA A 58 0.63 1.32 17.82
C ALA A 58 0.85 -0.04 17.14
N SER A 59 0.26 -0.25 15.96
CA SER A 59 0.44 -1.48 15.18
C SER A 59 1.88 -1.62 14.69
N ILE A 60 2.48 -0.53 14.20
CA ILE A 60 3.87 -0.51 13.72
C ILE A 60 4.84 -0.87 14.85
N ARG A 61 4.65 -0.30 16.05
CA ARG A 61 5.43 -0.64 17.25
C ARG A 61 5.24 -2.09 17.68
N ALA A 62 4.02 -2.61 17.64
CA ALA A 62 3.75 -4.01 17.96
C ALA A 62 4.51 -4.98 17.03
N ILE A 63 4.59 -4.66 15.74
CA ILE A 63 5.34 -5.47 14.76
C ILE A 63 6.85 -5.37 15.00
N ALA A 64 7.35 -4.16 15.33
CA ALA A 64 8.74 -3.97 15.70
C ALA A 64 9.13 -4.86 16.90
N TYR A 65 8.26 -4.88 17.92
CA TYR A 65 8.40 -5.73 19.11
C TYR A 65 8.39 -7.22 18.74
N LEU A 66 7.39 -7.68 17.99
CA LEU A 66 7.26 -9.09 17.61
C LEU A 66 8.42 -9.61 16.76
N ALA A 67 8.95 -8.77 15.87
CA ALA A 67 10.10 -9.09 15.02
C ALA A 67 11.46 -8.86 15.71
N GLU A 68 11.46 -8.29 16.94
CA GLU A 68 12.65 -7.81 17.65
C GLU A 68 13.57 -6.94 16.80
N VAL A 69 12.97 -5.99 16.10
CA VAL A 69 13.70 -4.95 15.36
C VAL A 69 13.47 -3.59 16.02
N PRO A 70 14.43 -2.64 15.89
CA PRO A 70 14.20 -1.28 16.34
C PRO A 70 12.95 -0.66 15.67
N GLU A 71 12.19 0.14 16.41
CA GLU A 71 10.99 0.84 15.87
C GLU A 71 11.31 1.61 14.60
N THR A 72 12.49 2.23 14.51
CA THR A 72 12.96 2.97 13.33
C THR A 72 12.94 2.13 12.05
N VAL A 73 13.16 0.82 12.14
CA VAL A 73 13.09 -0.10 11.00
C VAL A 73 11.64 -0.34 10.58
N ALA A 74 10.74 -0.55 11.54
CA ALA A 74 9.32 -0.78 11.28
C ALA A 74 8.62 0.47 10.73
N PHE A 75 8.94 1.65 11.25
CA PHE A 75 8.42 2.92 10.72
C PHE A 75 8.97 3.23 9.32
N ALA A 76 10.26 2.96 9.08
CA ALA A 76 10.86 3.09 7.75
C ALA A 76 10.23 2.13 6.72
N ALA A 77 9.75 0.96 7.15
CA ALA A 77 9.04 -0.01 6.30
C ALA A 77 7.74 0.55 5.69
N VAL A 78 7.19 1.61 6.29
CA VAL A 78 5.96 2.31 5.84
C VAL A 78 6.24 3.74 5.37
N GLY A 79 7.53 4.13 5.23
CA GLY A 79 7.93 5.46 4.78
C GLY A 79 7.68 6.57 5.82
N VAL A 80 7.41 6.23 7.07
CA VAL A 80 7.10 7.19 8.13
C VAL A 80 8.28 7.30 9.09
N ARG A 81 8.51 8.47 9.68
CA ARG A 81 9.48 8.63 10.78
C ARG A 81 8.78 8.24 12.10
N PRO A 82 9.41 7.45 12.99
CA PRO A 82 8.82 7.17 14.30
C PRO A 82 8.49 8.48 15.02
N PRO A 83 7.32 8.58 15.66
CA PRO A 83 6.99 9.74 16.47
C PRO A 83 8.04 9.86 17.60
N MET A 84 8.49 11.09 17.85
CA MET A 84 9.51 11.33 18.89
C MET A 84 8.98 10.83 20.24
N SER A 85 9.80 10.03 20.94
CA SER A 85 9.45 9.45 22.24
C SER A 85 9.23 10.52 23.31
N VAL A 86 9.88 11.68 23.16
CA VAL A 86 9.66 12.86 23.97
C VAL A 86 8.65 13.74 23.23
N GLN A 87 7.44 13.85 23.79
CA GLN A 87 6.50 14.87 23.34
C GLN A 87 7.14 16.24 23.60
N TYR A 88 7.26 17.05 22.57
CA TYR A 88 7.70 18.42 22.73
C TYR A 88 6.66 19.18 23.53
N GLN A 89 7.00 19.51 24.78
CA GLN A 89 6.16 20.33 25.63
C GLN A 89 6.50 21.79 25.40
N LEU A 90 5.50 22.60 25.07
CA LEU A 90 5.72 24.03 24.87
C LEU A 90 6.20 24.67 26.20
N PRO A 91 7.18 25.58 26.14
CA PRO A 91 7.56 26.39 27.29
C PRO A 91 6.35 27.14 27.86
N VAL A 92 6.33 27.36 29.18
CA VAL A 92 5.21 28.03 29.87
C VAL A 92 5.00 29.45 29.32
N GLU A 93 6.07 30.09 28.85
CA GLU A 93 6.06 31.41 28.23
C GLU A 93 5.21 31.45 26.96
N ALA A 94 5.11 30.34 26.22
CA ALA A 94 4.27 30.27 25.02
C ALA A 94 2.78 30.48 25.32
N GLN A 95 2.35 30.20 26.57
CA GLN A 95 0.96 30.46 27.00
C GLN A 95 0.61 31.95 27.03
N ARG A 96 1.63 32.83 27.12
CA ARG A 96 1.43 34.29 27.11
C ARG A 96 1.26 34.87 25.70
N MET A 97 1.44 34.07 24.65
CA MET A 97 1.34 34.54 23.27
C MET A 97 -0.09 34.93 22.89
N ASP A 98 -0.22 36.06 22.21
CA ASP A 98 -1.48 36.49 21.61
C ASP A 98 -1.84 35.67 20.36
N THR A 99 -3.07 35.82 19.87
CA THR A 99 -3.58 35.08 18.71
C THR A 99 -2.76 35.32 17.43
N ARG A 100 -2.23 36.53 17.25
CA ARG A 100 -1.44 36.90 16.05
C ARG A 100 -0.07 36.23 16.09
N GLN A 101 0.57 36.21 17.26
CA GLN A 101 1.85 35.54 17.50
C GLN A 101 1.75 34.03 17.29
N ARG A 102 0.70 33.39 17.81
CA ARG A 102 0.47 31.95 17.59
C ARG A 102 0.30 31.64 16.10
N ARG A 103 -0.53 32.43 15.41
CA ARG A 103 -0.74 32.26 13.97
C ARG A 103 0.55 32.41 13.16
N ALA A 104 1.40 33.37 13.51
CA ALA A 104 2.69 33.55 12.84
C ALA A 104 3.63 32.33 13.03
N LEU A 105 3.63 31.74 14.23
CA LEU A 105 4.37 30.52 14.52
C LEU A 105 3.84 29.31 13.74
N ASP A 106 2.51 29.16 13.66
CA ASP A 106 1.89 28.06 12.91
C ASP A 106 2.25 28.11 11.42
N GLU A 107 2.21 29.31 10.81
CA GLU A 107 2.62 29.49 9.41
C GLU A 107 4.12 29.20 9.20
N LEU A 108 4.96 29.62 10.14
CA LEU A 108 6.39 29.33 10.10
C LEU A 108 6.65 27.82 10.21
N LEU A 109 5.99 27.14 11.15
CA LEU A 109 6.08 25.68 11.29
C LEU A 109 5.61 24.96 10.02
N ARG A 110 4.49 25.38 9.44
CA ARG A 110 3.98 24.82 8.17
C ARG A 110 4.96 25.02 7.02
N ALA A 111 5.71 26.13 6.99
CA ALA A 111 6.74 26.37 5.98
C ALA A 111 7.97 25.46 6.13
N PHE A 112 8.31 25.02 7.35
CA PHE A 112 9.45 24.13 7.60
C PHE A 112 9.10 22.64 7.49
N VAL A 113 7.84 22.25 7.71
CA VAL A 113 7.41 20.86 7.59
C VAL A 113 7.16 20.51 6.13
N VAL A 114 8.07 19.75 5.52
CA VAL A 114 7.81 19.11 4.23
C VAL A 114 6.65 18.13 4.44
N PRO A 115 5.56 18.22 3.66
CA PRO A 115 4.52 17.21 3.67
C PRO A 115 5.19 15.87 3.33
N GLN A 116 5.24 14.95 4.30
CA GLN A 116 5.48 13.56 3.97
C GLN A 116 4.24 13.12 3.23
N ALA A 117 4.30 13.13 1.90
CA ALA A 117 3.24 12.55 1.10
C ALA A 117 3.03 11.12 1.63
N PRO A 118 1.79 10.71 1.97
CA PRO A 118 1.55 9.31 2.21
C PRO A 118 2.11 8.57 1.00
N ALA A 119 2.79 7.44 1.24
CA ALA A 119 3.25 6.57 0.17
C ALA A 119 2.00 6.07 -0.58
N ALA A 120 1.52 6.89 -1.52
CA ALA A 120 0.47 6.52 -2.42
C ALA A 120 1.03 5.33 -3.19
N MET A 121 0.38 4.19 -3.05
CA MET A 121 0.67 3.03 -3.90
C MET A 121 0.76 3.55 -5.34
N PRO A 122 1.91 3.38 -6.02
CA PRO A 122 2.09 3.94 -7.34
C PRO A 122 0.96 3.40 -8.22
N GLY A 123 0.15 4.32 -8.76
CA GLY A 123 -0.91 3.95 -9.71
C GLY A 123 -0.30 3.26 -10.92
N PHE A 124 -1.12 2.55 -11.69
CA PHE A 124 -0.67 1.76 -12.84
C PHE A 124 0.28 2.51 -13.79
N GLY A 125 0.00 3.78 -14.11
CA GLY A 125 0.89 4.62 -14.94
C GLY A 125 2.26 4.92 -14.32
N ALA A 126 2.36 5.02 -13.00
CA ALA A 126 3.63 5.19 -12.30
C ALA A 126 4.48 3.91 -12.33
N LEU A 127 3.84 2.73 -12.32
CA LEU A 127 4.51 1.44 -12.49
C LEU A 127 5.07 1.28 -13.91
N LEU A 128 4.30 1.65 -14.95
CA LEU A 128 4.77 1.65 -16.33
C LEU A 128 5.96 2.61 -16.51
N SER A 129 5.88 3.82 -15.95
CA SER A 129 6.99 4.78 -16.01
C SER A 129 8.26 4.27 -15.30
N ALA A 130 8.11 3.57 -14.17
CA ALA A 130 9.23 2.97 -13.46
C ALA A 130 9.88 1.80 -14.22
N ARG A 131 9.07 0.98 -14.91
CA ARG A 131 9.53 -0.07 -15.83
C ARG A 131 10.39 0.54 -16.94
N ASP A 132 9.91 1.58 -17.61
CA ASP A 132 10.61 2.20 -18.74
C ASP A 132 11.94 2.86 -18.30
N GLN A 133 11.98 3.48 -17.11
CA GLN A 133 13.21 4.00 -16.52
C GLN A 133 14.23 2.91 -16.21
N LEU A 134 13.76 1.75 -15.74
CA LEU A 134 14.60 0.60 -15.46
C LEU A 134 15.17 -0.01 -16.76
N GLU A 135 14.35 -0.09 -17.81
CA GLU A 135 14.77 -0.52 -19.14
C GLU A 135 15.88 0.39 -19.70
N ALA A 136 15.70 1.71 -19.60
CA ALA A 136 16.71 2.69 -20.00
C ALA A 136 18.01 2.58 -19.18
N ALA A 137 17.90 2.33 -17.87
CA ALA A 137 19.04 2.16 -16.99
C ALA A 137 19.84 0.88 -17.31
N ILE A 138 19.16 -0.22 -17.67
CA ILE A 138 19.78 -1.48 -18.11
C ILE A 138 20.48 -1.32 -19.46
N ALA A 139 19.93 -0.50 -20.35
CA ALA A 139 20.52 -0.23 -21.67
C ALA A 139 21.74 0.71 -21.60
N GLY A 140 21.91 1.45 -20.50
CA GLY A 140 23.08 2.31 -20.26
C GLY A 140 24.33 1.51 -19.90
N ASP A 141 25.49 2.00 -20.36
CA ASP A 141 26.82 1.37 -20.28
C ASP A 141 27.42 1.22 -18.85
N GLY A 142 26.58 1.29 -17.80
CA GLY A 142 26.97 1.39 -16.40
C GLY A 142 26.36 0.34 -15.46
N ALA A 143 25.70 -0.70 -15.98
CA ALA A 143 25.13 -1.76 -15.15
C ALA A 143 26.22 -2.77 -14.74
N VAL A 144 26.72 -2.64 -13.52
CA VAL A 144 27.96 -3.30 -13.05
C VAL A 144 27.75 -4.77 -12.60
N ASP A 145 26.52 -5.27 -12.58
CA ASP A 145 26.21 -6.64 -12.10
C ASP A 145 25.22 -7.36 -13.02
N ASP A 146 25.72 -8.34 -13.80
CA ASP A 146 24.95 -9.16 -14.73
C ASP A 146 23.76 -9.87 -14.06
N SER A 147 23.90 -10.27 -12.79
CA SER A 147 22.83 -10.97 -12.07
C SER A 147 21.63 -10.06 -11.79
N VAL A 148 21.91 -8.79 -11.46
CA VAL A 148 20.90 -7.76 -11.21
C VAL A 148 20.21 -7.37 -12.51
N VAL A 149 20.96 -7.27 -13.61
CA VAL A 149 20.42 -6.99 -14.95
C VAL A 149 19.48 -8.11 -15.40
N VAL A 150 19.85 -9.37 -15.21
CA VAL A 150 19.01 -10.53 -15.56
C VAL A 150 17.72 -10.53 -14.74
N ALA A 151 17.81 -10.31 -13.43
CA ALA A 151 16.64 -10.23 -12.56
C ALA A 151 15.71 -9.07 -12.96
N ALA A 152 16.28 -7.91 -13.29
CA ALA A 152 15.51 -6.74 -13.71
C ALA A 152 14.78 -6.97 -15.04
N ARG A 153 15.44 -7.61 -16.03
CA ARG A 153 14.81 -8.00 -17.30
C ARG A 153 13.63 -8.97 -17.10
N ALA A 154 13.76 -9.92 -16.19
CA ALA A 154 12.68 -10.87 -15.88
C ALA A 154 11.44 -10.16 -15.29
N VAL A 155 11.64 -9.14 -14.46
CA VAL A 155 10.55 -8.34 -13.89
C VAL A 155 9.84 -7.51 -14.97
N ILE A 156 10.59 -6.87 -15.88
CA ILE A 156 10.03 -6.11 -17.00
C ILE A 156 9.14 -7.03 -17.86
N ALA A 157 9.61 -8.21 -18.22
CA ALA A 157 8.86 -9.17 -19.02
C ALA A 157 7.57 -9.65 -18.32
N ALA A 158 7.59 -9.83 -17.00
CA ALA A 158 6.39 -10.20 -16.23
C ALA A 158 5.33 -9.09 -16.24
N ILE A 159 5.75 -7.81 -16.18
CA ILE A 159 4.84 -6.66 -16.28
C ILE A 159 4.21 -6.60 -17.67
N ASP A 160 4.98 -6.85 -18.74
CA ASP A 160 4.48 -6.84 -20.11
C ASP A 160 3.45 -7.94 -20.33
N GLN A 161 3.74 -9.16 -19.88
CA GLN A 161 2.84 -10.28 -20.02
C GLN A 161 1.52 -10.03 -19.28
N ALA A 162 1.58 -9.46 -18.06
CA ALA A 162 0.38 -9.10 -17.31
C ALA A 162 -0.43 -8.01 -18.04
N THR A 163 0.25 -7.03 -18.63
CA THR A 163 -0.39 -5.95 -19.40
C THR A 163 -1.06 -6.50 -20.65
N LEU A 164 -0.36 -7.30 -21.45
CA LEU A 164 -0.91 -7.95 -22.64
C LEU A 164 -2.10 -8.85 -22.30
N SER A 165 -2.00 -9.65 -21.24
CA SER A 165 -3.12 -10.52 -20.80
C SER A 165 -4.36 -9.72 -20.40
N MET A 166 -4.18 -8.54 -19.81
CA MET A 166 -5.28 -7.67 -19.39
C MET A 166 -6.00 -7.01 -20.57
N PHE A 167 -5.27 -6.70 -21.65
CA PHE A 167 -5.84 -6.08 -22.86
C PHE A 167 -6.24 -7.09 -23.95
N ALA A 168 -5.73 -8.32 -23.91
CA ALA A 168 -6.12 -9.39 -24.83
C ALA A 168 -7.49 -10.01 -24.49
N ALA A 169 -7.95 -9.91 -23.23
CA ALA A 169 -9.26 -10.41 -22.80
C ALA A 169 -10.46 -9.60 -23.33
N GLY A 170 -10.23 -8.60 -24.19
CA GLY A 170 -11.26 -7.72 -24.75
C GLY A 170 -11.68 -8.03 -26.19
N ASP A 171 -11.07 -9.01 -26.87
CA ASP A 171 -11.27 -9.25 -28.31
C ASP A 171 -11.84 -10.65 -28.66
N ASP A 172 -12.15 -11.49 -27.66
CA ASP A 172 -12.64 -12.87 -27.85
C ASP A 172 -14.17 -13.00 -27.75
N ASP A 173 -14.91 -12.06 -28.36
CA ASP A 173 -16.35 -12.24 -28.68
C ASP A 173 -16.54 -12.16 -30.21
N ALA A 174 -15.95 -13.13 -30.92
CA ALA A 174 -16.26 -13.38 -32.32
C ALA A 174 -16.08 -14.87 -32.67
N GLU A 175 -17.06 -15.70 -32.31
CA GLU A 175 -17.47 -16.84 -33.14
C GLU A 175 -18.89 -17.29 -32.77
N ASP A 176 -19.87 -16.91 -33.59
CA ASP A 176 -21.14 -17.65 -33.75
C ASP A 176 -20.88 -18.76 -34.78
N PRO A 177 -21.28 -20.00 -34.51
CA PRO A 177 -22.47 -20.46 -35.22
C PRO A 177 -23.34 -21.42 -34.41
N SER A 178 -24.63 -21.11 -34.36
CA SER A 178 -25.78 -21.99 -34.12
C SER A 178 -26.06 -22.43 -32.68
N GLY A 179 -27.04 -21.76 -32.08
CA GLY A 179 -27.66 -22.19 -30.82
C GLY A 179 -28.65 -21.17 -30.30
N ASP A 180 -29.80 -21.06 -30.97
CA ASP A 180 -31.09 -20.58 -30.48
C ASP A 180 -31.10 -20.01 -29.04
N ARG A 181 -30.93 -18.69 -28.93
CA ARG A 181 -31.39 -17.94 -27.76
C ARG A 181 -32.22 -16.76 -28.23
N GLY A 182 -33.52 -17.05 -28.35
CA GLY A 182 -34.58 -16.11 -28.68
C GLY A 182 -34.47 -14.81 -27.89
N TRP A 183 -34.13 -13.76 -28.61
CA TRP A 183 -34.44 -12.38 -28.25
C TRP A 183 -35.95 -12.18 -28.49
N PRO A 184 -36.74 -11.71 -27.52
CA PRO A 184 -38.14 -11.40 -27.78
C PRO A 184 -38.21 -10.13 -28.66
N PRO A 185 -39.02 -10.08 -29.72
CA PRO A 185 -39.06 -8.94 -30.60
C PRO A 185 -39.61 -7.71 -29.87
N ALA A 186 -38.82 -6.63 -29.91
CA ALA A 186 -39.33 -5.28 -29.71
C ALA A 186 -40.15 -4.92 -30.95
N ASP A 187 -41.47 -5.02 -30.83
CA ASP A 187 -42.38 -3.91 -31.12
C ASP A 187 -43.83 -4.44 -31.20
N GLY A 188 -44.67 -3.85 -30.37
CA GLY A 188 -46.11 -4.02 -30.41
C GLY A 188 -46.75 -2.68 -30.07
N THR A 189 -46.75 -1.76 -31.01
CA THR A 189 -47.59 -0.57 -30.94
C THR A 189 -49.07 -0.95 -31.10
N ALA A 190 -49.83 -0.53 -30.09
CA ALA A 190 -51.16 0.08 -30.15
C ALA A 190 -52.42 -0.74 -30.49
N SER A 191 -53.48 -0.27 -29.82
CA SER A 191 -54.93 -0.43 -30.05
C SER A 191 -55.64 -1.56 -29.29
N GLU A 192 -56.78 -1.34 -28.64
CA GLU A 192 -57.54 -0.15 -28.22
C GLU A 192 -58.69 -0.67 -27.32
N VAL A 193 -59.14 0.16 -26.38
CA VAL A 193 -60.52 0.28 -25.85
C VAL A 193 -61.16 -0.90 -25.08
N SER A 194 -61.43 -0.67 -23.79
CA SER A 194 -62.80 -0.82 -23.24
C SER A 194 -63.01 0.04 -21.97
N VAL A 195 -63.72 1.16 -22.18
CA VAL A 195 -64.79 1.76 -21.37
C VAL A 195 -64.78 1.53 -19.85
N VAL A 196 -64.54 2.62 -19.11
CA VAL A 196 -65.41 3.08 -18.02
C VAL A 196 -65.67 4.56 -18.27
N GLY A 197 -66.92 4.92 -18.60
CA GLY A 197 -67.40 6.29 -18.80
C GLY A 197 -67.94 6.53 -20.20
#